data_AF-A0A1H1SK84-F1
#
_entry.id   AF-A0A1H1SK84-F1
#
_cell.length_a   1.000
_cell.length_b   1.000
_cell.length_c   1.000
_cell.angle_alpha   90.00
_cell.angle_beta   90.00
_cell.angle_gamma   90.00
#
_symmetry.space_group_name_H-M   'P 1'
#
loop_
_entity.id
_entity.type
_entity.pdbx_description
1 polymer ?
#
loop_
_entity_poly.entity_id
_entity_poly.type
_entity_poly.pdbx_seq_one_letter_code
_entity_poly.pdbx_strand_id
1 'polypeptide(L)'
;MNYSQIALLLLQGTIVAFLILLLFRLRKKLGIGVLFACLGLFQFVQVFLSSTLYVSIANNFIVSPGSSVLFTATLFVLLIIYIKEDSFETEKVIYTLLIVNVVMSILLLTFGLNFKEESALNPLNISINLFDISAWVLFVGTITLFLDSLLIIIIFEFISKKIKYLFLQICLTMLIVVIFDSIFFSIIAFWNFNNLSSILVSGIISKGVFAIFYSIIFYIYLRYSNSVNNLSKTFKIKNFINRNG
;
A
#
# COMPACT_ATOMS: atom_id res chain seq x y z
N MET A 1 -0.89 25.88 -9.12
CA MET A 1 -0.63 24.42 -9.13
C MET A 1 0.83 24.18 -9.44
N ASN A 2 1.47 23.25 -8.75
CA ASN A 2 2.89 22.95 -8.87
C ASN A 2 3.11 21.71 -9.75
N TYR A 3 3.16 21.92 -11.06
CA TYR A 3 3.21 20.85 -12.05
C TYR A 3 4.49 20.00 -11.97
N SER A 4 5.61 20.57 -11.54
CA SER A 4 6.87 19.83 -11.38
C SER A 4 6.76 18.77 -10.29
N GLN A 5 6.09 19.09 -9.17
CA GLN A 5 5.86 18.14 -8.08
C GLN A 5 4.92 17.01 -8.50
N ILE A 6 3.87 17.33 -9.28
CA ILE A 6 2.97 16.30 -9.82
C ILE A 6 3.74 15.35 -10.75
N ALA A 7 4.59 15.90 -11.63
CA ALA A 7 5.41 15.09 -12.54
C ALA A 7 6.39 14.19 -11.78
N LEU A 8 7.02 14.70 -10.71
CA LEU A 8 7.92 13.92 -9.85
C LEU A 8 7.17 12.79 -9.12
N LEU A 9 5.97 13.06 -8.59
CA LEU A 9 5.14 12.04 -7.93
C LEU A 9 4.73 10.94 -8.91
N LEU A 10 4.31 11.29 -10.13
CA LEU A 10 3.99 10.32 -11.16
C LEU A 10 5.22 9.52 -11.59
N LEU A 11 6.39 10.15 -11.71
CA LEU A 11 7.66 9.48 -11.99
C LEU A 11 7.99 8.47 -10.89
N GLN A 12 7.89 8.86 -9.61
CA GLN A 12 8.07 7.94 -8.48
C GLN A 12 7.10 6.76 -8.58
N GLY A 13 5.83 7.02 -8.89
CA GLY A 13 4.85 5.97 -9.12
C GLY A 13 5.22 5.04 -10.27
N THR A 14 5.69 5.57 -11.41
CA THR A 14 6.17 4.72 -12.52
C THR A 14 7.34 3.83 -12.11
N ILE A 15 8.29 4.35 -11.35
CA ILE A 15 9.47 3.60 -10.88
C ILE A 15 9.02 2.48 -9.93
N VAL A 16 8.15 2.81 -8.97
CA VAL A 16 7.59 1.85 -8.02
C VAL A 16 6.81 0.75 -8.74
N ALA A 17 5.90 1.12 -9.65
CA ALA A 17 5.13 0.15 -10.43
C ALA A 17 6.02 -0.71 -11.32
N PHE A 18 7.02 -0.12 -11.98
CA PHE A 18 7.98 -0.86 -12.80
C PHE A 18 8.75 -1.88 -11.97
N LEU A 19 9.29 -1.49 -10.82
CA LEU A 19 10.01 -2.38 -9.90
C LEU A 19 9.13 -3.54 -9.44
N ILE A 20 7.92 -3.25 -8.96
CA ILE A 20 6.96 -4.27 -8.52
C ILE A 20 6.66 -5.24 -9.65
N LEU A 21 6.31 -4.75 -10.83
CA LEU A 21 5.91 -5.61 -11.96
C LEU A 21 7.09 -6.42 -12.50
N LEU A 22 8.31 -5.88 -12.46
CA LEU A 22 9.54 -6.58 -12.78
C LEU A 22 9.77 -7.73 -11.80
N LEU A 23 9.76 -7.47 -10.49
CA LEU A 23 9.93 -8.48 -9.45
C LEU A 23 8.81 -9.53 -9.50
N PHE A 24 7.57 -9.08 -9.70
CA PHE A 24 6.44 -9.98 -9.88
C PHE A 24 6.63 -10.86 -11.12
N ARG A 25 7.12 -10.35 -12.25
CA ARG A 25 7.45 -11.17 -13.42
C ARG A 25 8.59 -12.17 -13.14
N LEU A 26 9.60 -11.75 -12.40
CA LEU A 26 10.77 -12.56 -12.04
C LEU A 26 10.49 -13.61 -10.95
N ARG A 27 9.33 -13.57 -10.29
CA ARG A 27 8.95 -14.50 -9.21
C ARG A 27 9.06 -15.98 -9.59
N LYS A 28 8.86 -16.33 -10.87
CA LYS A 28 9.00 -17.70 -11.36
C LYS A 28 10.45 -18.20 -11.36
N LYS A 29 11.43 -17.30 -11.36
CA LYS A 29 12.87 -17.63 -11.37
C LYS A 29 13.52 -17.41 -9.99
N LEU A 30 13.19 -16.29 -9.34
CA LEU A 30 13.81 -15.89 -8.07
C LEU A 30 13.00 -16.32 -6.83
N GLY A 31 11.80 -16.87 -7.03
CA GLY A 31 10.81 -17.04 -5.97
C GLY A 31 10.09 -15.73 -5.64
N ILE A 32 8.96 -15.84 -4.94
CA ILE A 32 8.12 -14.69 -4.58
C ILE A 32 8.69 -13.89 -3.39
N GLY A 33 9.61 -14.49 -2.62
CA GLY A 33 10.22 -13.86 -1.45
C GLY A 33 10.95 -12.55 -1.74
N VAL A 34 11.54 -12.37 -2.93
CA VAL A 34 12.18 -11.10 -3.32
C VAL A 34 11.16 -9.96 -3.41
N LEU A 35 9.96 -10.25 -3.89
CA LEU A 35 8.87 -9.27 -3.90
C LEU A 35 8.45 -8.95 -2.46
N PHE A 36 8.37 -9.95 -1.58
CA PHE A 36 8.00 -9.73 -0.17
C PHE A 36 9.04 -8.89 0.57
N ALA A 37 10.33 -9.13 0.34
CA ALA A 37 11.40 -8.31 0.90
C ALA A 37 11.30 -6.84 0.44
N CYS A 38 11.04 -6.62 -0.86
CA CYS A 38 10.81 -5.28 -1.41
C CYS A 38 9.60 -4.60 -0.75
N LEU A 39 8.49 -5.33 -0.60
CA LEU A 39 7.29 -4.80 0.05
C LEU A 39 7.52 -4.48 1.53
N GLY A 40 8.27 -5.31 2.26
CA GLY A 40 8.65 -5.04 3.64
C GLY A 40 9.45 -3.74 3.79
N LEU A 41 10.37 -3.48 2.86
CA LEU A 41 11.12 -2.22 2.82
C LEU A 41 10.19 -1.02 2.56
N PHE A 42 9.23 -1.17 1.64
CA PHE A 42 8.23 -0.13 1.39
C PHE A 42 7.39 0.20 2.61
N GLN A 43 7.11 -0.78 3.49
CA GLN A 43 6.33 -0.52 4.70
C GLN A 43 7.00 0.46 5.66
N PHE A 44 8.32 0.37 5.83
CA PHE A 44 9.04 1.32 6.67
C PHE A 44 9.11 2.69 5.98
N VAL A 45 9.48 2.73 4.70
CA VAL A 45 9.67 3.98 3.95
C VAL A 45 8.36 4.76 3.82
N GLN A 46 7.22 4.09 3.60
CA GLN A 46 5.93 4.77 3.50
C GLN A 46 5.55 5.46 4.82
N VAL A 47 5.82 4.85 5.97
CA VAL A 47 5.47 5.41 7.29
C VAL A 47 6.42 6.52 7.67
N PHE A 48 7.70 6.36 7.37
CA PHE A 48 8.67 7.42 7.54
C PHE A 48 8.26 8.65 6.73
N LEU A 49 7.94 8.49 5.44
CA LEU A 49 7.49 9.59 4.59
C LEU A 49 6.13 10.16 5.01
N SER A 50 5.19 9.34 5.48
CA SER A 50 3.86 9.82 5.90
C SER A 50 3.87 10.59 7.21
N SER A 51 4.83 10.31 8.10
CA SER A 51 4.98 11.04 9.36
C SER A 51 5.85 12.29 9.25
N THR A 52 6.65 12.44 8.19
CA THR A 52 7.66 13.52 8.10
C THR A 52 7.50 14.46 6.91
N LEU A 53 7.18 13.96 5.71
CA LEU A 53 7.35 14.71 4.47
C LEU A 53 6.03 14.80 3.68
N TYR A 54 5.64 16.05 3.42
CA TYR A 54 4.51 16.39 2.58
C TYR A 54 4.93 17.38 1.51
N VAL A 55 4.46 17.16 0.28
CA VAL A 55 4.74 18.00 -0.87
C VAL A 55 3.52 18.87 -1.15
N SER A 56 3.71 20.19 -1.27
CA SER A 56 2.65 21.12 -1.64
C SER A 56 2.43 21.13 -3.16
N ILE A 57 1.23 20.74 -3.59
CA ILE A 57 0.85 20.69 -5.01
C ILE A 57 0.02 21.92 -5.40
N ALA A 58 -0.85 22.38 -4.50
CA ALA A 58 -1.64 23.60 -4.68
C ALA A 58 -1.85 24.27 -3.32
N ASN A 59 -2.43 25.47 -3.32
CA ASN A 59 -2.78 26.17 -2.07
C ASN A 59 -3.69 25.26 -1.23
N ASN A 60 -3.28 24.96 0.00
CA ASN A 60 -3.92 24.01 0.93
C ASN A 60 -4.01 22.54 0.45
N PHE A 61 -3.29 22.12 -0.60
CA PHE A 61 -3.27 20.73 -1.03
C PHE A 61 -1.86 20.14 -0.88
N ILE A 62 -1.68 19.36 0.17
CA ILE A 62 -0.44 18.67 0.53
C ILE A 62 -0.55 17.17 0.32
N VAL A 63 0.47 16.56 -0.27
CA VAL A 63 0.46 15.12 -0.57
C VAL A 63 1.67 14.46 0.06
N SER A 64 1.42 13.38 0.80
CA SER A 64 2.49 12.51 1.28
C SER A 64 2.82 11.47 0.19
N PRO A 65 4.06 11.40 -0.33
CA PRO A 65 4.46 10.37 -1.28
C PRO A 65 4.41 8.97 -0.68
N GLY A 66 4.70 8.83 0.62
CA GLY A 66 4.61 7.53 1.31
C GLY A 66 3.20 6.95 1.24
N SER A 67 2.21 7.76 1.61
CA SER A 67 0.81 7.37 1.64
C SER A 67 0.17 7.28 0.24
N SER A 68 0.47 8.23 -0.65
CA SER A 68 -0.17 8.29 -1.97
C SER A 68 0.47 7.37 -3.01
N VAL A 69 1.79 7.17 -2.99
CA VAL A 69 2.54 6.43 -4.02
C VAL A 69 2.87 5.01 -3.57
N LEU A 70 3.51 4.86 -2.41
CA LEU A 70 4.01 3.56 -1.94
C LEU A 70 2.89 2.69 -1.38
N PHE A 71 2.09 3.22 -0.47
CA PHE A 71 1.01 2.47 0.15
C PHE A 71 -0.03 1.99 -0.87
N THR A 72 -0.47 2.89 -1.76
CA THR A 72 -1.39 2.50 -2.85
C THR A 72 -0.78 1.41 -3.73
N ALA A 73 0.51 1.50 -4.07
CA ALA A 73 1.20 0.46 -4.83
C ALA A 73 1.23 -0.89 -4.08
N THR A 74 1.43 -0.89 -2.76
CA THR A 74 1.34 -2.10 -1.93
C THR A 74 -0.04 -2.76 -2.04
N LEU A 75 -1.12 -1.98 -1.98
CA LEU A 75 -2.48 -2.53 -2.16
C LEU A 75 -2.68 -3.12 -3.57
N PHE A 76 -2.10 -2.50 -4.61
CA PHE A 76 -2.11 -3.09 -5.97
C PHE A 76 -1.34 -4.41 -6.02
N VAL A 77 -0.28 -4.57 -5.24
CA VAL A 77 0.46 -5.84 -5.15
C VAL A 77 -0.38 -6.90 -4.47
N LEU A 78 -1.09 -6.57 -3.39
CA LEU A 78 -2.04 -7.50 -2.76
C LEU A 78 -3.10 -7.95 -3.76
N LEU A 79 -3.71 -7.01 -4.50
CA LEU A 79 -4.71 -7.33 -5.51
C LEU A 79 -4.14 -8.19 -6.65
N ILE A 80 -2.95 -7.89 -7.17
CA ILE A 80 -2.39 -8.67 -8.29
C ILE A 80 -2.01 -10.09 -7.85
N ILE A 81 -1.49 -10.25 -6.63
CA ILE A 81 -1.20 -11.58 -6.06
C ILE A 81 -2.50 -12.34 -5.88
N TYR A 82 -3.54 -11.72 -5.31
CA TYR A 82 -4.85 -12.34 -5.20
C TYR A 82 -5.43 -12.79 -6.55
N ILE A 83 -5.30 -11.98 -7.60
CA ILE A 83 -5.81 -12.32 -8.95
C ILE A 83 -5.03 -13.47 -9.60
N LYS A 84 -3.71 -13.54 -9.39
CA LYS A 84 -2.82 -14.42 -10.16
C LYS A 84 -2.35 -15.66 -9.40
N GLU A 85 -2.11 -15.52 -8.12
CA GLU A 85 -1.63 -16.58 -7.23
C GLU A 85 -2.79 -17.19 -6.45
N ASP A 86 -2.50 -18.23 -5.68
CA ASP A 86 -3.50 -18.90 -4.85
C ASP A 86 -3.76 -18.13 -3.55
N SER A 87 -4.85 -18.48 -2.86
CA SER A 87 -5.21 -17.86 -1.58
C SER A 87 -4.07 -17.93 -0.57
N PHE A 88 -3.32 -19.04 -0.58
CA PHE A 88 -2.18 -19.26 0.31
C PHE A 88 -1.04 -18.25 0.11
N GLU A 89 -0.73 -17.86 -1.13
CA GLU A 89 0.31 -16.85 -1.39
C GLU A 89 -0.17 -15.45 -1.01
N THR A 90 -1.47 -15.19 -1.14
CA THR A 90 -2.07 -13.93 -0.70
C THR A 90 -1.99 -13.79 0.82
N GLU A 91 -2.36 -14.84 1.56
CA GLU A 91 -2.24 -14.91 3.02
C GLU A 91 -0.79 -14.70 3.49
N LYS A 92 0.18 -15.34 2.83
CA LYS A 92 1.60 -15.13 3.15
C LYS A 92 2.04 -13.68 3.02
N VAL A 93 1.63 -12.97 1.97
CA VAL A 93 1.97 -11.55 1.81
C VAL A 93 1.36 -10.75 2.95
N ILE A 94 0.08 -10.97 3.25
CA ILE A 94 -0.62 -10.27 4.32
C ILE A 94 0.12 -10.50 5.64
N TYR A 95 0.37 -11.75 6.03
CA TYR A 95 1.10 -12.05 7.26
C TYR A 95 2.53 -11.48 7.26
N THR A 96 3.22 -11.51 6.13
CA THR A 96 4.56 -10.91 6.01
C THR A 96 4.51 -9.41 6.29
N LEU A 97 3.58 -8.69 5.68
CA LEU A 97 3.42 -7.25 5.89
C LEU A 97 3.06 -6.93 7.35
N LEU A 98 2.15 -7.70 7.96
CA LEU A 98 1.79 -7.52 9.36
C LEU A 98 2.98 -7.75 10.29
N ILE A 99 3.72 -8.84 10.10
CA ILE A 99 4.87 -9.17 10.95
C ILE A 99 5.95 -8.12 10.79
N VAL A 100 6.29 -7.72 9.57
CA VAL A 100 7.26 -6.64 9.31
C VAL A 100 6.83 -5.38 10.05
N ASN A 101 5.55 -5.02 9.99
CA ASN A 101 5.10 -3.81 10.63
C ASN A 101 5.12 -3.91 12.16
N VAL A 102 4.62 -4.99 12.75
CA VAL A 102 4.68 -5.20 14.20
C VAL A 102 6.12 -5.14 14.70
N VAL A 103 7.05 -5.82 14.02
CA VAL A 103 8.48 -5.81 14.38
C VAL A 103 9.06 -4.41 14.29
N MET A 104 8.79 -3.68 13.20
CA MET A 104 9.29 -2.31 13.03
C MET A 104 8.69 -1.34 14.05
N SER A 105 7.42 -1.50 14.42
CA SER A 105 6.77 -0.70 15.47
C SER A 105 7.46 -0.91 16.82
N ILE A 106 7.76 -2.16 17.17
CA ILE A 106 8.47 -2.48 18.42
C ILE A 106 9.88 -1.89 18.39
N LEU A 107 10.61 -2.04 17.28
CA LEU A 107 11.96 -1.49 17.15
C LEU A 107 11.97 0.05 17.24
N LEU A 108 11.01 0.74 16.63
CA LEU A 108 10.92 2.20 16.72
C LEU A 108 10.67 2.66 18.15
N LEU A 109 9.83 1.94 18.92
CA LEU A 109 9.61 2.24 20.33
C LEU A 109 10.89 2.01 21.16
N THR A 110 11.61 0.91 20.96
CA THR A 110 12.84 0.64 21.71
C THR A 110 13.95 1.62 21.36
N PHE A 111 14.07 2.03 20.09
CA PHE A 111 14.95 3.13 19.69
C PHE A 111 14.55 4.46 20.34
N GLY A 112 13.26 4.77 20.36
CA GLY A 112 12.73 5.96 21.03
C GLY A 112 13.09 6.01 22.52
N LEU A 113 13.10 4.86 23.21
CA LEU A 113 13.54 4.75 24.60
C LEU A 113 15.04 5.03 24.76
N ASN A 114 15.89 4.42 23.92
CA ASN A 114 17.34 4.62 23.97
C ASN A 114 17.73 6.09 23.75
N PHE A 115 17.04 6.82 22.87
CA PHE A 115 17.38 8.21 22.55
C PHE A 115 16.83 9.23 23.55
N LYS A 116 15.98 8.83 24.51
CA LYS A 116 15.51 9.69 25.60
C LYS A 116 16.54 9.83 26.72
N GLU A 117 17.58 8.98 26.75
CA GLU A 117 18.66 9.08 27.71
C GLU A 117 19.56 10.30 27.42
N GLU A 118 19.99 11.01 28.48
CA GLU A 118 20.80 12.23 28.37
C GLU A 118 22.17 12.01 27.73
N SER A 119 22.64 10.76 27.67
CA SER A 119 23.91 10.36 27.04
C SER A 119 23.81 10.19 25.52
N ALA A 120 22.62 10.28 24.93
CA ALA A 120 22.41 10.05 23.51
C ALA A 120 22.96 11.18 22.64
N LEU A 121 23.88 10.85 21.73
CA LEU A 121 24.40 11.77 20.73
C LEU A 121 23.42 11.89 19.56
N ASN A 122 22.84 13.08 19.37
CA ASN A 122 21.94 13.40 18.26
C ASN A 122 22.56 14.49 17.37
N PRO A 123 23.52 14.15 16.49
CA PRO A 123 24.30 15.14 15.74
C PRO A 123 23.45 15.99 14.78
N LEU A 124 22.29 15.47 14.35
CA LEU A 124 21.39 16.12 13.40
C LEU A 124 20.18 16.77 14.08
N ASN A 125 20.11 16.77 15.42
CA ASN A 125 18.98 17.28 16.20
C ASN A 125 17.61 16.76 15.71
N ILE A 126 17.55 15.49 15.31
CA ILE A 126 16.31 14.84 14.89
C ILE A 126 15.39 14.74 16.11
N SER A 127 14.15 15.20 16.00
CA SER A 127 13.22 15.15 17.11
C SER A 127 12.92 13.70 17.51
N ILE A 128 13.23 13.34 18.76
CA ILE A 128 13.03 11.98 19.32
C ILE A 128 11.56 11.55 19.24
N ASN A 129 10.64 12.52 19.31
CA ASN A 129 9.20 12.29 19.14
C ASN A 129 8.83 11.66 17.77
N LEU A 130 9.69 11.75 16.76
CA LEU A 130 9.47 11.07 15.48
C LEU A 130 9.42 9.56 15.63
N PHE A 131 10.17 8.97 16.55
CA PHE A 131 10.14 7.53 16.81
C PHE A 131 8.80 7.10 17.39
N ASP A 132 8.28 7.85 18.37
CA ASP A 132 6.97 7.58 18.98
C ASP A 132 5.83 7.78 17.97
N ILE A 133 5.85 8.88 17.19
CA ILE A 133 4.85 9.14 16.14
C ILE A 133 4.92 8.08 15.05
N SER A 134 6.11 7.75 14.56
CA SER A 134 6.26 6.76 13.49
C SER A 134 5.84 5.37 13.95
N ALA A 135 6.17 4.96 15.19
CA ALA A 135 5.68 3.71 15.77
C ALA A 135 4.14 3.68 15.84
N TRP A 136 3.51 4.75 16.32
CA TRP A 136 2.05 4.86 16.36
C TRP A 136 1.42 4.76 14.96
N VAL A 137 1.93 5.55 14.01
CA VAL A 137 1.45 5.55 12.63
C VAL A 137 1.62 4.18 11.98
N LEU A 138 2.73 3.49 12.27
CA LEU A 138 3.01 2.15 11.75
C LEU A 138 2.06 1.10 12.36
N PHE A 139 1.81 1.18 13.67
CA PHE A 139 0.85 0.30 14.35
C PHE A 139 -0.57 0.47 13.80
N VAL A 140 -1.07 1.71 13.72
CA VAL A 140 -2.38 2.00 13.12
C VAL A 140 -2.43 1.58 11.65
N GLY A 141 -1.36 1.85 10.90
CA GLY A 141 -1.20 1.42 9.52
C GLY A 141 -1.26 -0.10 9.37
N THR A 142 -0.78 -0.87 10.35
CA THR A 142 -0.84 -2.34 10.37
C THR A 142 -2.27 -2.83 10.45
N ILE A 143 -3.04 -2.27 11.39
CA ILE A 143 -4.46 -2.61 11.55
C ILE A 143 -5.23 -2.23 10.29
N THR A 144 -4.96 -1.05 9.73
CA THR A 144 -5.63 -0.57 8.52
C THR A 144 -5.29 -1.46 7.32
N LEU A 145 -4.01 -1.77 7.09
CA LEU A 145 -3.56 -2.65 6.01
C LEU A 145 -4.17 -4.05 6.10
N PHE A 146 -4.35 -4.57 7.33
CA PHE A 146 -5.05 -5.84 7.52
C PHE A 146 -6.50 -5.74 7.02
N LEU A 147 -7.23 -4.72 7.45
CA LEU A 147 -8.61 -4.49 7.02
C LEU A 147 -8.71 -4.25 5.50
N ASP A 148 -7.79 -3.47 4.93
CA ASP A 148 -7.73 -3.22 3.50
C ASP A 148 -7.50 -4.50 2.71
N SER A 149 -6.64 -5.38 3.20
CA SER A 149 -6.37 -6.66 2.54
C SER A 149 -7.63 -7.54 2.45
N LEU A 150 -8.43 -7.57 3.53
CA LEU A 150 -9.71 -8.28 3.56
C LEU A 150 -10.74 -7.61 2.63
N LEU A 151 -10.81 -6.27 2.66
CA LEU A 151 -11.71 -5.49 1.80
C LEU A 151 -11.38 -5.67 0.32
N ILE A 152 -10.10 -5.70 -0.06
CA ILE A 152 -9.67 -5.98 -1.44
C ILE A 152 -10.26 -7.30 -1.91
N ILE A 153 -10.14 -8.37 -1.12
CA ILE A 153 -10.65 -9.71 -1.46
C ILE A 153 -12.17 -9.66 -1.64
N ILE A 154 -12.90 -9.17 -0.64
CA ILE A 154 -14.37 -9.15 -0.64
C ILE A 154 -14.93 -8.29 -1.78
N ILE A 155 -14.41 -7.07 -1.92
CA ILE A 155 -14.89 -6.10 -2.92
C ILE A 155 -14.55 -6.60 -4.33
N PHE A 156 -13.34 -7.11 -4.54
CA PHE A 156 -12.97 -7.64 -5.86
C PHE A 156 -13.83 -8.84 -6.26
N GLU A 157 -14.11 -9.78 -5.35
CA GLU A 157 -15.02 -10.90 -5.63
C GLU A 157 -16.43 -10.43 -5.97
N PHE A 158 -16.94 -9.46 -5.23
CA PHE A 158 -18.27 -8.90 -5.48
C PHE A 158 -18.35 -8.19 -6.84
N ILE A 159 -17.36 -7.36 -7.16
CA ILE A 159 -17.33 -6.60 -8.42
C ILE A 159 -17.07 -7.51 -9.62
N SER A 160 -16.16 -8.49 -9.49
CA SER A 160 -15.83 -9.42 -10.57
C SER A 160 -17.00 -10.33 -10.98
N LYS A 161 -17.95 -10.58 -10.07
CA LYS A 161 -19.22 -11.27 -10.38
C LYS A 161 -20.18 -10.39 -11.20
N LYS A 162 -20.13 -9.07 -11.07
CA LYS A 162 -21.06 -8.12 -11.72
C LYS A 162 -20.52 -7.51 -13.01
N ILE A 163 -19.21 -7.28 -13.10
CA ILE A 163 -18.58 -6.55 -14.20
C ILE A 163 -17.64 -7.49 -14.95
N LYS A 164 -17.70 -7.52 -16.29
CA LYS A 164 -16.83 -8.38 -17.11
C LYS A 164 -15.46 -7.75 -17.41
N TYR A 165 -15.35 -6.43 -17.43
CA TYR A 165 -14.14 -5.72 -17.82
C TYR A 165 -13.10 -5.67 -16.68
N LEU A 166 -11.96 -6.35 -16.87
CA LEU A 166 -10.88 -6.45 -15.88
C LEU A 166 -10.39 -5.08 -15.37
N PHE A 167 -10.25 -4.09 -16.27
CA PHE A 167 -9.84 -2.73 -15.88
C PHE A 167 -10.81 -2.12 -14.87
N LEU A 168 -12.12 -2.22 -15.12
CA LEU A 168 -13.14 -1.69 -14.21
C LEU A 168 -13.20 -2.46 -12.90
N GLN A 169 -12.98 -3.77 -12.92
CA GLN A 169 -12.87 -4.56 -11.69
C GLN A 169 -11.75 -4.03 -10.79
N ILE A 170 -10.54 -3.87 -11.36
CA ILE A 170 -9.37 -3.36 -10.63
C ILE A 170 -9.60 -1.93 -10.15
N CYS A 171 -10.01 -1.03 -11.05
CA CYS A 171 -10.17 0.39 -10.75
C CYS A 171 -11.21 0.63 -9.66
N LEU A 172 -12.39 0.00 -9.76
CA LEU A 172 -13.45 0.19 -8.76
C LEU A 172 -13.10 -0.43 -7.41
N THR A 173 -12.51 -1.64 -7.38
CA THR A 173 -12.03 -2.22 -6.12
C THR A 173 -11.04 -1.28 -5.45
N MET A 174 -10.05 -0.81 -6.18
CA MET A 174 -8.98 0.01 -5.62
C MET A 174 -9.46 1.38 -5.17
N LEU A 175 -10.37 2.03 -5.91
CA LEU A 175 -10.96 3.29 -5.49
C LEU A 175 -11.74 3.16 -4.17
N ILE A 176 -12.55 2.11 -4.02
CA ILE A 176 -13.34 1.90 -2.80
C ILE A 176 -12.43 1.63 -1.60
N VAL A 177 -11.45 0.74 -1.76
CA VAL A 177 -10.52 0.40 -0.68
C VAL A 177 -9.70 1.61 -0.26
N VAL A 178 -9.17 2.38 -1.21
CA VAL A 178 -8.39 3.59 -0.91
C VAL A 178 -9.20 4.67 -0.20
N ILE A 179 -10.49 4.82 -0.52
CA ILE A 179 -11.38 5.74 0.19
C ILE A 179 -11.56 5.27 1.64
N PHE A 180 -11.84 3.98 1.84
CA PHE A 180 -11.96 3.41 3.17
C PHE A 180 -10.67 3.62 4.00
N ASP A 181 -9.52 3.24 3.45
CA ASP A 181 -8.22 3.41 4.08
C ASP A 181 -7.96 4.89 4.44
N SER A 182 -8.18 5.82 3.50
CA SER A 182 -7.95 7.25 3.74
C SER A 182 -8.77 7.78 4.91
N ILE A 183 -10.02 7.32 5.05
CA ILE A 183 -10.90 7.71 6.15
C ILE A 183 -10.43 7.05 7.44
N PHE A 184 -10.28 5.73 7.45
CA PHE A 184 -9.96 4.95 8.65
C PHE A 184 -8.58 5.30 9.22
N PHE A 185 -7.56 5.32 8.36
CA PHE A 185 -6.20 5.68 8.74
C PHE A 185 -6.10 7.12 9.23
N SER A 186 -6.66 8.09 8.50
CA SER A 186 -6.50 9.50 8.89
C SER A 186 -7.20 9.81 10.22
N ILE A 187 -8.40 9.25 10.43
CA ILE A 187 -9.16 9.41 11.66
C ILE A 187 -8.38 8.85 12.85
N ILE A 188 -7.83 7.63 12.75
CA ILE A 188 -7.18 6.98 13.91
C ILE A 188 -5.75 7.50 14.12
N ALA A 189 -4.97 7.63 13.04
CA ALA A 189 -3.57 8.01 13.14
C ALA A 189 -3.38 9.49 13.49
N PHE A 190 -4.28 10.37 13.03
CA PHE A 190 -4.09 11.82 13.11
C PHE A 190 -5.23 12.57 13.83
N TRP A 191 -6.07 11.89 14.63
CA TRP A 191 -7.19 12.53 15.37
C TRP A 191 -6.78 13.79 16.14
N ASN A 192 -5.60 13.76 16.78
CA ASN A 192 -5.11 14.83 17.65
C ASN A 192 -4.45 15.99 16.89
N PHE A 193 -4.34 15.92 15.56
CA PHE A 193 -3.70 16.96 14.76
C PHE A 193 -4.72 17.96 14.21
N ASN A 194 -4.44 19.25 14.36
CA ASN A 194 -5.31 20.34 13.90
C ASN A 194 -5.58 20.34 12.38
N ASN A 195 -4.78 19.61 11.60
CA ASN A 195 -4.86 19.55 10.13
C ASN A 195 -5.58 18.30 9.60
N LEU A 196 -6.33 17.58 10.44
CA LEU A 196 -7.04 16.33 10.07
C LEU A 196 -7.83 16.46 8.75
N SER A 197 -8.61 17.53 8.60
CA SER A 197 -9.45 17.73 7.41
C SER A 197 -8.62 17.85 6.13
N SER A 198 -7.50 18.58 6.20
CA SER A 198 -6.56 18.72 5.08
C SER A 198 -5.90 17.39 4.74
N ILE A 199 -5.48 16.60 5.74
CA ILE A 199 -4.84 15.30 5.54
C ILE A 199 -5.82 14.29 4.95
N LEU A 200 -7.06 14.27 5.42
CA LEU A 200 -8.11 13.36 4.94
C LEU A 200 -8.48 13.66 3.49
N VAL A 201 -8.80 14.93 3.18
CA VAL A 201 -9.17 15.34 1.81
C VAL A 201 -8.01 15.11 0.85
N SER A 202 -6.78 15.45 1.27
CA SER A 202 -5.63 15.22 0.42
C SER A 202 -5.27 13.75 0.25
N GLY A 203 -5.47 12.94 1.28
CA GLY A 203 -5.34 11.48 1.24
C GLY A 203 -6.28 10.86 0.21
N ILE A 204 -7.57 11.16 0.29
CA ILE A 204 -8.58 10.64 -0.63
C ILE A 204 -8.27 11.02 -2.08
N ILE A 205 -8.01 12.31 -2.35
CA ILE A 205 -7.79 12.79 -3.71
C ILE A 205 -6.48 12.22 -4.27
N SER A 206 -5.37 12.33 -3.53
CA SER A 206 -4.06 11.89 -4.03
C SER A 206 -4.00 10.39 -4.24
N LYS A 207 -4.46 9.59 -3.27
CA LYS A 207 -4.52 8.13 -3.43
C LYS A 207 -5.51 7.71 -4.52
N GLY A 208 -6.62 8.41 -4.68
CA GLY A 208 -7.58 8.16 -5.77
C GLY A 208 -6.97 8.38 -7.16
N VAL A 209 -6.18 9.44 -7.34
CA VAL A 209 -5.41 9.68 -8.58
C VAL A 209 -4.42 8.54 -8.84
N PHE A 210 -3.65 8.14 -7.81
CA PHE A 210 -2.71 7.01 -7.93
C PHE A 210 -3.42 5.67 -8.15
N ALA A 211 -4.62 5.47 -7.61
CA ALA A 211 -5.43 4.29 -7.86
C ALA A 211 -5.84 4.19 -9.34
N ILE A 212 -6.27 5.28 -9.95
CA ILE A 212 -6.59 5.29 -11.40
C ILE A 212 -5.31 5.04 -12.21
N PHE A 213 -4.23 5.75 -11.87
CA PHE A 213 -2.94 5.64 -12.54
C PHE A 213 -2.38 4.21 -12.52
N TYR A 214 -2.30 3.58 -11.34
CA TYR A 214 -1.85 2.20 -11.22
C TYR A 214 -2.83 1.20 -11.83
N SER A 215 -4.13 1.47 -11.82
CA SER A 215 -5.11 0.63 -12.52
C SER A 215 -4.80 0.50 -14.00
N ILE A 216 -4.38 1.59 -14.65
CA ILE A 216 -3.99 1.56 -16.07
C ILE A 216 -2.75 0.68 -16.26
N ILE A 217 -1.70 0.91 -15.49
CA ILE A 217 -0.42 0.19 -15.62
C ILE A 217 -0.59 -1.31 -15.33
N PHE A 218 -1.24 -1.66 -14.22
CA PHE A 218 -1.45 -3.05 -13.80
C PHE A 218 -2.43 -3.77 -14.74
N TYR A 219 -3.46 -3.09 -15.26
CA TYR A 219 -4.33 -3.65 -16.28
C TYR A 219 -3.56 -4.02 -17.55
N ILE A 220 -2.71 -3.11 -18.05
CA ILE A 220 -1.86 -3.35 -19.23
C ILE A 220 -0.98 -4.59 -18.99
N TYR A 221 -0.29 -4.64 -17.85
CA TYR A 221 0.53 -5.78 -17.47
C TYR A 221 -0.26 -7.09 -17.44
N LEU A 222 -1.43 -7.10 -16.77
CA LEU A 222 -2.26 -8.29 -16.65
C LEU A 222 -2.82 -8.76 -17.99
N ARG A 223 -3.19 -7.84 -18.89
CA ARG A 223 -3.66 -8.14 -20.25
C ARG A 223 -2.59 -8.85 -21.07
N TYR A 224 -1.37 -8.31 -21.09
CA TYR A 224 -0.25 -8.93 -21.83
C TYR A 224 0.23 -10.23 -21.19
N SER A 225 0.25 -10.32 -19.85
CA SER A 225 0.61 -11.55 -19.14
C SER A 225 -0.43 -12.66 -19.30
N ASN A 226 -1.74 -12.34 -19.36
CA ASN A 226 -2.81 -13.33 -19.53
C ASN A 226 -2.86 -13.93 -20.95
N SER A 227 -2.48 -13.17 -21.98
CA SER A 227 -2.43 -13.69 -23.36
C SER A 227 -1.52 -14.92 -23.51
N VAL A 228 -0.59 -15.13 -22.57
CA VAL A 228 0.35 -16.26 -22.56
C VAL A 228 -0.18 -17.46 -21.75
N ASN A 229 -1.22 -17.29 -20.93
CA ASN A 229 -1.56 -18.22 -19.83
C ASN A 229 -3.02 -18.74 -19.84
N ASN A 230 -3.76 -18.63 -20.94
CA ASN A 230 -5.21 -18.90 -21.03
C ASN A 230 -5.68 -20.37 -20.80
N LEU A 231 -4.86 -21.26 -20.23
CA LEU A 231 -5.22 -22.67 -19.98
C LEU A 231 -5.65 -23.02 -18.54
N SER A 232 -5.57 -22.12 -17.55
CA SER A 232 -5.79 -22.49 -16.13
C SER A 232 -6.97 -21.83 -15.40
N LYS A 233 -7.74 -20.95 -16.05
CA LYS A 233 -8.75 -20.13 -15.36
C LYS A 233 -10.04 -20.88 -14.97
N THR A 234 -10.27 -22.09 -15.48
CA THR A 234 -11.47 -22.89 -15.18
C THR A 234 -11.43 -23.61 -13.83
N PHE A 235 -10.28 -23.69 -13.13
CA PHE A 235 -10.15 -24.51 -11.93
C PHE A 235 -10.32 -23.79 -10.57
N LYS A 236 -10.14 -22.45 -10.47
CA LYS A 236 -10.11 -21.76 -9.15
C LYS A 236 -11.48 -21.55 -8.48
N ILE A 237 -12.57 -21.48 -9.25
CA ILE A 237 -13.91 -21.21 -8.70
C ILE A 237 -14.42 -22.38 -7.84
N LYS A 238 -13.96 -23.62 -8.11
CA LYS A 238 -14.47 -24.82 -7.44
C LYS A 238 -13.86 -25.06 -6.05
N ASN A 239 -12.64 -24.58 -5.80
CA ASN A 239 -11.90 -24.92 -4.57
C ASN A 239 -12.20 -24.00 -3.37
N PHE A 240 -12.78 -22.82 -3.56
CA PHE A 240 -13.20 -21.97 -2.44
C PHE A 240 -14.55 -22.42 -1.83
N ILE A 241 -15.42 -23.03 -2.64
CA ILE A 241 -16.73 -23.52 -2.18
C ILE A 241 -16.62 -24.92 -1.56
N ASN A 242 -15.74 -25.78 -2.07
CA ASN A 242 -15.60 -27.17 -1.60
C ASN A 242 -14.78 -27.35 -0.30
N ARG A 243 -14.27 -26.29 0.32
CA ARG A 243 -13.56 -26.38 1.61
C ARG A 243 -14.45 -26.17 2.84
N ASN A 244 -15.72 -25.82 2.63
CA ASN A 244 -16.73 -25.66 3.67
C ASN A 244 -17.86 -26.71 3.57
N GLY A 245 -17.55 -27.91 3.07
CA GLY A 245 -18.45 -29.06 3.04
C GLY A 245 -17.80 -30.27 3.72
#